data_AF-A0A2H6AUT4-F1
#
_entry.id   AF-A0A2H6AUT4-F1
#
_cell.length_a   1.000
_cell.length_b   1.000
_cell.length_c   1.000
_cell.angle_alpha   90.00
_cell.angle_beta   90.00
_cell.angle_gamma   90.00
#
_symmetry.space_group_name_H-M   'P 1'
#
loop_
_entity.id
_entity.type
_entity.pdbx_description
1 polymer ?
#
loop_
_entity_poly.entity_id
_entity_poly.type
_entity_poly.pdbx_seq_one_letter_code
_entity_poly.pdbx_strand_id
1 'polypeptide(L)'
;MSERQFKRFFEEARRMRGDTAENLVGLLERRLDTVVYRANFVPTMFAARQLVNHGHVLVNGKRVNIPSYLVNEGDVIEIREKSRNHPLVVESLQNPERDVPDYISLDAKNMRATFLRCRSMGRCPIRSRWTSIW
;
A
#
# COMPACT_ATOMS: atom_id res chain seq x y z
N MET A 1 -11.69 -3.50 5.29
CA MET A 1 -11.37 -4.93 5.10
C MET A 1 -12.50 -5.73 5.71
N SER A 2 -12.98 -6.79 5.05
CA SER A 2 -13.99 -7.68 5.63
C SER A 2 -13.36 -8.76 6.50
N GLU A 3 -14.14 -9.37 7.40
CA GLU A 3 -13.70 -10.50 8.22
C GLU A 3 -13.16 -11.67 7.36
N ARG A 4 -13.84 -11.96 6.24
CA ARG A 4 -13.39 -12.97 5.28
C ARG A 4 -12.00 -12.66 4.70
N GLN A 5 -11.71 -11.39 4.40
CA GLN A 5 -10.38 -10.99 3.95
C GLN A 5 -9.36 -11.11 5.08
N PHE A 6 -9.69 -10.67 6.29
CA PHE A 6 -8.80 -10.79 7.44
C PHE A 6 -8.43 -12.25 7.73
N LYS A 7 -9.41 -13.15 7.74
CA LYS A 7 -9.18 -14.59 7.90
C LYS A 7 -8.22 -15.15 6.85
N ARG A 8 -8.31 -14.69 5.59
CA ARG A 8 -7.35 -15.08 4.54
C ARG A 8 -5.93 -14.60 4.83
N PHE A 9 -5.76 -13.35 5.28
CA PHE A 9 -4.45 -12.84 5.67
C PHE A 9 -3.87 -13.58 6.88
N PHE A 10 -4.71 -13.92 7.86
CA PHE A 10 -4.31 -14.71 9.02
C PHE A 10 -3.85 -16.11 8.63
N GLU A 11 -4.61 -16.81 7.79
CA GLU A 11 -4.21 -18.14 7.28
C GLU A 11 -2.92 -18.09 6.47
N GLU A 12 -2.72 -17.03 5.67
CA GLU A 12 -1.47 -16.84 4.92
C GLU A 12 -0.29 -16.58 5.87
N ALA A 13 -0.47 -15.69 6.84
CA ALA A 13 0.55 -15.39 7.86
C ALA A 13 0.96 -16.63 8.65
N ARG A 14 0.01 -17.52 8.95
CA ARG A 14 0.25 -18.79 9.65
C ARG A 14 1.01 -19.82 8.80
N ARG A 15 0.94 -19.73 7.46
CA ARG A 15 1.68 -20.60 6.53
C ARG A 15 3.11 -20.11 6.28
N MET A 16 3.35 -18.81 6.48
CA MET A 16 4.66 -18.21 6.36
C MET A 16 5.58 -18.70 7.49
N ARG A 17 6.88 -18.80 7.22
CA ARG A 17 7.88 -19.12 8.25
C ARG A 17 8.05 -17.91 9.18
N GLY A 18 8.38 -18.17 10.45
CA GLY A 18 8.59 -17.12 11.46
C GLY A 18 7.38 -16.89 12.36
N ASP A 19 7.36 -15.75 13.05
CA ASP A 19 6.27 -15.39 13.95
C ASP A 19 4.99 -15.02 13.17
N THR A 20 3.86 -15.63 13.55
CA THR A 20 2.59 -15.44 12.83
C THR A 20 2.03 -14.02 13.00
N ALA A 21 2.19 -13.41 14.17
CA ALA A 21 1.69 -12.06 14.42
C ALA A 21 2.51 -11.04 13.61
N GLU A 22 3.83 -11.18 13.59
CA GLU A 22 4.71 -10.36 12.75
C GLU A 22 4.40 -10.53 11.26
N ASN A 23 4.19 -11.76 10.79
CA ASN A 23 3.80 -12.03 9.40
C ASN A 23 2.47 -11.38 9.04
N LEU A 24 1.49 -11.43 9.94
CA LEU A 24 0.19 -10.78 9.74
C LEU A 24 0.34 -9.26 9.62
N VAL A 25 1.08 -8.63 10.54
CA VAL A 25 1.34 -7.18 10.51
C VAL A 25 2.04 -6.81 9.21
N GLY A 26 3.06 -7.58 8.79
CA GLY A 26 3.75 -7.36 7.52
C GLY A 26 2.82 -7.43 6.31
N LEU A 27 1.91 -8.42 6.25
CA LEU A 27 0.92 -8.52 5.17
C LEU A 27 -0.06 -7.33 5.16
N LEU A 28 -0.46 -6.84 6.33
CA LEU A 28 -1.40 -5.72 6.44
C LEU A 28 -0.76 -4.36 6.07
N GLU A 29 0.51 -4.15 6.44
CA GLU A 29 1.27 -2.93 6.08
C GLU A 29 1.61 -2.89 4.59
N ARG A 30 1.72 -4.04 3.92
CA ARG A 30 1.96 -4.16 2.47
C ARG A 30 0.74 -3.93 1.59
N ARG A 31 -0.45 -3.76 2.16
CA ARG A 31 -1.64 -3.51 1.34
C ARG A 31 -1.55 -2.13 0.68
N LEU A 32 -1.98 -2.03 -0.58
CA LEU A 32 -1.91 -0.79 -1.34
C LEU A 32 -2.67 0.36 -0.66
N ASP A 33 -3.84 0.09 -0.08
CA ASP A 33 -4.55 1.12 0.69
C ASP A 33 -3.78 1.59 1.92
N THR A 34 -3.11 0.68 2.62
CA THR A 34 -2.23 1.02 3.75
C THR A 34 -1.06 1.86 3.28
N VAL A 35 -0.36 1.48 2.21
CA VAL A 35 0.79 2.25 1.70
C VAL A 35 0.38 3.64 1.23
N VAL A 36 -0.75 3.78 0.53
CA VAL A 36 -1.29 5.09 0.10
C VAL A 36 -1.60 5.98 1.31
N TYR A 37 -2.17 5.40 2.37
CA TYR A 37 -2.43 6.12 3.62
C TYR A 37 -1.14 6.50 4.36
N ARG A 38 -0.18 5.57 4.49
CA ARG A 38 1.11 5.77 5.16
C ARG A 38 2.03 6.73 4.42
N ALA A 39 1.88 6.86 3.10
CA ALA A 39 2.57 7.82 2.25
C ALA A 39 1.96 9.25 2.31
N ASN A 40 0.95 9.49 3.16
CA ASN A 40 0.25 10.77 3.28
C ASN A 40 -0.42 11.28 2.00
N PHE A 41 -0.73 10.42 1.04
CA PHE A 41 -1.52 10.85 -0.12
C PHE A 41 -2.96 11.20 0.25
N VAL A 42 -3.46 10.71 1.39
CA VAL A 42 -4.79 11.00 1.92
C VAL A 42 -4.80 10.89 3.45
N PRO A 43 -5.73 11.59 4.15
CA PRO A 43 -5.75 11.67 5.61
C PRO A 43 -6.29 10.41 6.31
N THR A 44 -7.07 9.56 5.63
CA THR A 44 -7.74 8.41 6.24
C THR A 44 -7.62 7.12 5.43
N MET A 45 -7.67 5.98 6.11
CA MET A 45 -7.72 4.65 5.46
C MET A 45 -8.96 4.47 4.55
N PHE A 46 -10.07 5.14 4.87
CA PHE A 46 -11.26 5.12 4.01
C PHE A 46 -11.01 5.88 2.70
N ALA A 47 -10.44 7.08 2.78
CA ALA A 47 -10.06 7.86 1.61
C ALA A 47 -9.05 7.11 0.73
N ALA A 48 -8.09 6.39 1.33
CA ALA A 48 -7.11 5.61 0.58
C ALA A 48 -7.78 4.50 -0.25
N ARG A 49 -8.75 3.81 0.35
CA ARG A 49 -9.55 2.80 -0.37
C ARG A 49 -10.34 3.39 -1.51
N GLN A 50 -10.98 4.54 -1.32
CA GLN A 50 -11.71 5.24 -2.38
C GLN A 50 -10.77 5.65 -3.52
N LEU A 51 -9.63 6.24 -3.18
CA LEU A 51 -8.62 6.68 -4.14
C LEU A 51 -8.13 5.51 -5.01
N VAL A 52 -7.85 4.36 -4.37
CA VAL A 52 -7.47 3.13 -5.07
C VAL A 52 -8.64 2.59 -5.91
N ASN A 53 -9.82 2.39 -5.34
CA ASN A 53 -10.99 1.83 -6.04
C ASN A 53 -11.36 2.62 -7.30
N HIS A 54 -11.28 3.95 -7.24
CA HIS A 54 -11.56 4.83 -8.37
C HIS A 54 -10.41 4.84 -9.41
N GLY A 55 -9.26 4.24 -9.10
CA GLY A 55 -8.16 4.04 -10.03
C GLY A 55 -7.30 5.28 -10.22
N HIS A 56 -7.15 6.06 -9.16
CA HIS A 56 -6.25 7.22 -9.11
C HIS A 56 -4.80 6.82 -8.77
N VAL A 57 -4.53 5.54 -8.52
CA VAL A 57 -3.23 5.02 -8.10
C VAL A 57 -2.61 4.17 -9.21
N LEU A 58 -1.32 4.38 -9.44
CA LEU A 58 -0.47 3.56 -10.29
C LEU A 58 0.53 2.81 -9.40
N VAL A 59 0.82 1.56 -9.76
CA VAL A 59 1.94 0.78 -9.21
C VAL A 59 2.84 0.43 -10.37
N ASN A 60 4.10 0.86 -10.32
CA ASN A 60 5.08 0.69 -11.40
C ASN A 60 4.53 1.14 -12.77
N GLY A 61 3.86 2.30 -12.78
CA GLY A 61 3.24 2.89 -13.98
C GLY A 61 1.92 2.25 -14.45
N LYS A 62 1.49 1.14 -13.84
CA LYS A 62 0.23 0.47 -14.20
C LYS A 62 -0.89 0.84 -13.24
N ARG A 63 -2.09 1.08 -13.76
CA ARG A 63 -3.28 1.37 -12.94
C ARG A 63 -3.65 0.16 -12.10
N VAL A 64 -3.74 0.33 -10.78
CA VAL A 64 -4.19 -0.70 -9.84
C VAL A 64 -5.33 -0.14 -9.01
N ASN A 65 -6.46 -0.84 -9.00
CA ASN A 65 -7.69 -0.42 -8.30
C ASN A 65 -8.15 -1.41 -7.23
N ILE A 66 -7.25 -2.28 -6.75
CA ILE A 66 -7.53 -3.28 -5.73
C ILE A 66 -6.85 -2.84 -4.42
N PRO A 67 -7.60 -2.38 -3.40
CA PRO A 67 -7.03 -1.94 -2.12
C PRO A 67 -6.19 -3.00 -1.41
N SER A 68 -6.57 -4.27 -1.55
CA SER A 68 -5.85 -5.42 -0.97
C SER A 68 -4.68 -5.91 -1.82
N TYR A 69 -4.30 -5.19 -2.88
CA TYR A 69 -3.09 -5.49 -3.63
C TYR A 69 -1.88 -5.43 -2.68
N LEU A 70 -1.03 -6.44 -2.72
CA LEU A 70 0.17 -6.49 -1.89
C LEU A 70 1.35 -5.92 -2.67
N VAL A 71 1.85 -4.77 -2.20
CA VAL A 71 3.06 -4.18 -2.76
C VAL A 71 4.29 -5.00 -2.38
N ASN A 72 5.29 -5.00 -3.25
CA ASN A 72 6.58 -5.62 -3.02
C ASN A 72 7.63 -4.56 -2.73
N GLU A 73 8.75 -5.00 -2.18
CA GLU A 73 9.92 -4.16 -2.00
C GLU A 73 10.40 -3.65 -3.37
N GLY A 74 10.68 -2.36 -3.44
CA GLY A 74 11.03 -1.65 -4.67
C GLY A 74 9.83 -1.19 -5.50
N ASP A 75 8.59 -1.57 -5.19
CA ASP A 75 7.43 -1.07 -5.92
C ASP A 75 7.30 0.46 -5.75
N VAL A 76 7.01 1.13 -6.86
CA VAL A 76 6.76 2.58 -6.91
C VAL A 76 5.26 2.81 -7.04
N ILE A 77 4.68 3.47 -6.03
CA ILE A 77 3.28 3.84 -5.94
C ILE A 77 3.15 5.32 -6.30
N GLU A 78 2.34 5.65 -7.30
CA GLU A 78 2.21 7.01 -7.81
C GLU A 78 0.74 7.44 -7.91
N ILE A 79 0.47 8.72 -7.69
CA ILE A 79 -0.82 9.30 -8.04
C ILE A 79 -0.85 9.53 -9.55
N ARG A 80 -1.87 8.97 -10.20
CA ARG A 80 -2.10 9.13 -11.64
C ARG A 80 -2.11 10.60 -12.01
N GLU A 81 -1.45 10.96 -13.10
CA GLU A 81 -1.26 12.35 -13.51
C GLU A 81 -2.56 13.17 -13.55
N LYS A 82 -3.63 12.60 -14.14
CA LYS A 82 -4.97 13.21 -14.19
C LYS A 82 -5.62 13.46 -12.82
N SER A 83 -5.04 12.93 -11.75
CA SER A 83 -5.56 12.95 -10.39
C SER A 83 -4.63 13.66 -9.41
N ARG A 84 -3.52 14.25 -9.91
CA ARG A 84 -2.60 15.04 -9.08
C ARG A 84 -3.25 16.31 -8.52
N ASN A 85 -4.22 16.89 -9.24
CA ASN A 85 -5.00 18.04 -8.77
C ASN A 85 -6.20 17.64 -7.90
N HIS A 86 -6.30 16.38 -7.46
CA HIS A 86 -7.39 15.95 -6.59
C HIS A 86 -7.27 16.70 -5.24
N PRO A 87 -8.30 17.47 -4.80
CA PRO A 87 -8.18 18.38 -3.66
C PRO A 87 -7.64 17.69 -2.40
N LEU A 88 -8.18 16.51 -2.09
CA LEU A 88 -7.78 15.73 -0.91
C LEU A 88 -6.30 15.29 -0.94
N VAL A 89 -5.75 15.03 -2.13
CA VAL A 89 -4.35 14.62 -2.27
C VAL A 89 -3.43 15.81 -2.08
N VAL A 90 -3.78 16.94 -2.69
CA VAL A 90 -3.01 18.18 -2.59
C VAL A 90 -2.99 18.67 -1.14
N GLU A 91 -4.14 18.72 -0.48
CA GLU A 91 -4.28 19.14 0.91
C GLU A 91 -3.49 18.23 1.87
N SER A 92 -3.60 16.91 1.68
CA SER A 92 -2.92 15.92 2.54
C SER A 92 -1.39 15.98 2.42
N LEU A 93 -0.86 16.33 1.23
CA LEU A 93 0.59 16.50 1.02
C LEU A 93 1.10 17.86 1.50
N GLN A 94 0.27 18.91 1.48
CA GLN A 94 0.62 20.24 1.98
C GLN A 94 0.63 20.29 3.51
N ASN A 95 -0.32 19.61 4.15
CA ASN A 95 -0.48 19.59 5.60
C ASN A 95 -0.39 18.15 6.13
N PRO A 96 0.82 17.54 6.14
CA PRO A 96 0.98 16.21 6.68
C PRO A 96 0.79 16.22 8.21
N GLU A 97 -0.30 15.61 8.68
CA GLU A 97 -0.56 15.43 10.13
C GLU A 97 0.23 14.25 10.74
N ARG A 98 0.85 13.42 9.89
CA ARG A 98 1.45 12.14 10.27
C ARG A 98 2.84 11.99 9.67
N ASP A 99 3.74 11.34 10.39
CA ASP A 99 5.05 10.99 9.85
C ASP A 99 4.97 9.84 8.85
N VAL A 100 5.78 9.93 7.79
CA VAL A 100 5.96 8.85 6.83
C VAL A 100 6.90 7.80 7.47
N PRO A 101 6.49 6.52 7.54
CA PRO A 101 7.33 5.47 8.11
C PRO A 101 8.65 5.26 7.36
N ASP A 102 9.66 4.73 8.07
CA ASP A 102 11.01 4.44 7.58
C ASP A 102 11.09 3.45 6.41
N TYR A 103 10.03 2.67 6.19
CA TYR A 103 9.91 1.75 5.07
C TYR A 103 9.27 2.33 3.82
N ILE A 104 8.92 3.63 3.82
CA ILE A 104 8.38 4.33 2.65
C ILE A 104 9.27 5.55 2.36
N SER A 105 9.75 5.64 1.12
CA SER A 105 10.39 6.85 0.62
C SER A 105 9.35 7.68 -0.14
N LEU A 106 8.99 8.85 0.39
CA LEU A 106 8.04 9.77 -0.25
C LEU A 106 8.76 10.85 -1.05
N ASP A 107 8.38 10.97 -2.31
CA ASP A 107 8.64 12.13 -3.17
C ASP A 107 7.34 12.91 -3.36
N ALA A 108 7.14 13.91 -2.51
CA ALA A 108 5.95 14.75 -2.51
C ALA A 108 5.80 15.57 -3.80
N LYS A 109 6.91 15.94 -4.47
CA LYS A 109 6.87 16.77 -5.70
C LYS A 109 6.26 16.00 -6.87
N ASN A 110 6.68 14.75 -7.03
CA ASN A 110 6.18 13.89 -8.09
C ASN A 110 4.91 13.10 -7.70
N MET A 111 4.48 13.22 -6.44
CA MET A 111 3.42 12.41 -5.81
C MET A 111 3.69 10.92 -5.99
N ARG A 112 4.94 10.53 -5.67
CA ARG A 112 5.45 9.16 -5.78
C ARG A 112 5.92 8.66 -4.42
N ALA A 113 5.69 7.40 -4.12
CA ALA A 113 6.16 6.75 -2.92
C ALA A 113 6.78 5.40 -3.30
N THR A 114 7.99 5.13 -2.82
CA THR A 114 8.67 3.84 -3.03
C THR A 114 8.59 3.01 -1.76
N PHE A 115 8.12 1.77 -1.88
CA PHE A 115 8.08 0.84 -0.76
C PHE A 115 9.46 0.17 -0.59
N LEU A 116 10.18 0.51 0.48
CA LEU A 116 11.58 0.13 0.64
C LEU A 116 11.74 -1.29 1.19
N ARG A 117 11.10 -1.61 2.32
CA ARG A 117 11.28 -2.90 3.03
C ARG A 117 10.10 -3.26 3.92
N CYS A 118 9.83 -4.55 4.08
CA CYS A 118 8.93 -5.00 5.15
C CYS A 118 9.69 -5.17 6.48
N ARG A 119 9.15 -4.69 7.60
CA ARG A 119 9.87 -4.62 8.89
C ARG A 119 10.13 -5.99 9.55
N SER A 120 9.37 -7.04 9.22
CA SER A 120 9.70 -8.43 9.60
C SER A 120 10.04 -9.25 8.35
N MET A 121 11.21 -9.90 8.39
CA MET A 121 11.93 -10.36 7.21
C MET A 121 12.62 -11.70 7.50
N GLY A 122 11.98 -12.78 7.08
CA GLY A 122 12.63 -14.07 6.82
C GLY A 122 12.70 -14.32 5.31
N ARG A 123 13.49 -13.53 4.57
CA ARG A 123 13.75 -13.63 3.11
C ARG A 123 12.50 -13.53 2.21
N CYS A 124 12.23 -12.34 1.67
CA CYS A 124 11.31 -12.17 0.53
C CYS A 124 11.95 -12.85 -0.72
N PRO A 125 11.23 -13.74 -1.43
CA PRO A 125 10.26 -13.27 -2.42
C PRO A 125 8.97 -14.10 -2.45
N ILE A 126 7.82 -13.44 -2.36
CA ILE A 126 6.57 -14.03 -2.83
C ILE A 126 6.20 -13.34 -4.13
N ARG A 127 6.56 -13.93 -5.27
CA ARG A 127 5.85 -13.69 -6.53
C ARG A 127 4.45 -14.28 -6.33
N SER A 128 3.58 -13.49 -5.75
CA SER A 128 2.27 -13.94 -5.34
C SER A 128 1.47 -14.33 -6.59
N ARG A 129 0.88 -15.53 -6.59
CA ARG A 129 0.07 -16.10 -7.68
C ARG A 129 -1.18 -15.25 -8.01
N TRP A 130 -1.39 -14.15 -7.27
CA TRP A 130 -2.53 -13.25 -7.35
C TRP A 130 -2.46 -12.25 -8.51
N THR A 131 -1.32 -12.08 -9.18
CA THR A 131 -1.23 -11.28 -10.42
C THR A 131 -1.86 -11.96 -11.64
N SER A 132 -2.47 -13.15 -11.50
CA SER A 132 -2.98 -13.96 -12.62
C SER A 132 -4.50 -14.19 -12.60
N ILE A 133 -5.27 -13.43 -11.82
CA ILE A 133 -6.75 -13.57 -11.76
C ILE A 133 -7.48 -12.25 -12.12
N TRP A 134 -6.79 -11.26 -12.70
CA TRP A 134 -7.43 -10.09 -13.30
C TRP A 134 -6.69 -9.66 -14.56
#